data_AF-A0A7J2S5W2-F1
#
_entry.id   AF-A0A7J2S5W2-F1
#
_cell.length_a   1.000
_cell.length_b   1.000
_cell.length_c   1.000
_cell.angle_alpha   90.00
_cell.angle_beta   90.00
_cell.angle_gamma   90.00
#
_symmetry.space_group_name_H-M   'P 1'
#
loop_
_entity.id
_entity.type
_entity.pdbx_description
1 polymer ?
#
loop_
_entity_poly.entity_id
_entity_poly.type
_entity_poly.pdbx_seq_one_letter_code
_entity_poly.pdbx_strand_id
1 'polypeptide(L)'
;MAEEKAVEEKTTEENVIYVGNKTPMSYVLAVVTQFNGGSKEVVIKARGRAISRAVDTAEIVRNRFVTDAKVKDIKIGTESITNEEGRTSNVSTIEIVLSK
;
A
#
# COMPACT_ATOMS: atom_id res chain seq x y z
N MET A 1 -32.31 17.72 1.13
CA MET A 1 -31.25 17.04 1.91
C MET A 1 -30.81 15.85 1.08
N ALA A 2 -30.19 16.14 -0.07
CA ALA A 2 -28.74 16.19 -0.25
C ALA A 2 -28.13 14.79 -0.11
N GLU A 3 -27.98 14.14 -1.27
CA GLU A 3 -27.32 12.87 -1.52
C GLU A 3 -25.94 12.80 -0.83
N GLU A 4 -25.75 11.86 0.09
CA GLU A 4 -24.43 11.30 0.37
C GLU A 4 -24.16 10.21 -0.67
N LYS A 5 -23.59 10.62 -1.81
CA LYS A 5 -22.86 9.67 -2.66
C LYS A 5 -21.54 9.36 -1.97
N ALA A 6 -21.50 8.23 -1.27
CA ALA A 6 -20.26 7.54 -0.98
C ALA A 6 -19.58 7.23 -2.32
N VAL A 7 -18.57 8.02 -2.67
CA VAL A 7 -17.65 7.69 -3.75
C VAL A 7 -16.78 6.56 -3.22
N GLU A 8 -17.28 5.33 -3.36
CA GLU A 8 -16.44 4.15 -3.30
C GLU A 8 -15.60 4.17 -4.59
N GLU A 9 -14.49 4.91 -4.56
CA GLU A 9 -13.48 4.88 -5.60
C GLU A 9 -13.05 3.42 -5.73
N LYS A 10 -13.48 2.78 -6.82
CA LYS A 10 -13.01 1.47 -7.26
C LYS A 10 -11.49 1.51 -7.33
N THR A 11 -10.82 1.17 -6.24
CA THR A 11 -9.46 0.70 -6.30
C THR A 11 -9.57 -0.68 -6.93
N THR A 12 -9.40 -0.76 -8.25
CA THR A 12 -9.24 -2.06 -8.89
C THR A 12 -8.08 -2.77 -8.19
N GLU A 13 -8.24 -4.06 -7.87
CA GLU A 13 -7.20 -4.87 -7.20
C GLU A 13 -5.85 -4.81 -7.94
N GLU A 14 -5.90 -4.43 -9.21
CA GLU A 14 -4.78 -4.16 -10.10
C GLU A 14 -3.77 -3.13 -9.56
N ASN A 15 -4.17 -2.21 -8.66
CA ASN A 15 -3.28 -1.16 -8.13
C ASN A 15 -2.74 -1.42 -6.72
N VAL A 16 -2.89 -2.63 -6.20
CA VAL A 16 -2.43 -3.00 -4.86
C VAL A 16 -1.08 -3.72 -4.90
N ILE A 17 -0.13 -3.26 -4.09
CA ILE A 17 1.21 -3.85 -3.96
C ILE A 17 1.39 -4.36 -2.52
N TYR A 18 1.53 -5.67 -2.38
CA TYR A 18 1.80 -6.34 -1.11
C TYR A 18 3.31 -6.40 -0.82
N VAL A 19 3.73 -5.76 0.26
CA VAL A 19 5.12 -5.73 0.70
C VAL A 19 5.38 -6.88 1.67
N GLY A 20 6.32 -7.74 1.29
CA GLY A 20 6.82 -8.88 2.05
C GLY A 20 8.33 -8.78 2.21
N ASN A 21 9.06 -9.89 2.05
CA ASN A 21 10.49 -9.99 2.35
C ASN A 21 11.44 -9.74 1.16
N LYS A 22 10.97 -9.30 0.00
CA LYS A 22 11.86 -8.94 -1.12
C LYS A 22 12.63 -7.64 -0.81
N THR A 23 13.61 -7.29 -1.64
CA THR A 23 14.36 -6.04 -1.46
C THR A 23 13.43 -4.83 -1.67
N PRO A 24 13.66 -3.68 -0.99
CA PRO A 24 12.82 -2.49 -1.15
C PRO A 24 12.68 -2.06 -2.62
N MET A 25 13.76 -2.14 -3.39
CA MET A 25 13.77 -1.77 -4.82
C MET A 25 12.82 -2.61 -5.69
N SER A 26 12.56 -3.88 -5.35
CA SER A 26 11.56 -4.67 -6.08
C SER A 26 10.16 -4.07 -5.97
N TYR A 27 9.82 -3.54 -4.80
CA TYR A 27 8.52 -2.91 -4.56
C TYR A 27 8.46 -1.51 -5.17
N VAL A 28 9.55 -0.75 -5.09
CA VAL A 28 9.68 0.56 -5.77
C VAL A 28 9.43 0.42 -7.26
N LEU A 29 10.07 -0.56 -7.91
CA LEU A 29 9.86 -0.82 -9.33
C LEU A 29 8.39 -1.11 -9.65
N ALA A 30 7.73 -1.97 -8.86
CA ALA A 30 6.31 -2.28 -9.04
C ALA A 30 5.42 -1.02 -8.95
N VAL A 31 5.67 -0.15 -7.96
CA VAL A 31 4.94 1.13 -7.80
C VAL A 31 5.15 2.03 -9.01
N VAL A 32 6.40 2.18 -9.45
CA VAL A 32 6.76 3.01 -10.62
C VAL A 32 6.11 2.47 -11.90
N THR A 33 6.11 1.14 -12.10
CA THR A 33 5.48 0.50 -13.25
C THR A 33 3.98 0.79 -13.29
N GLN A 34 3.28 0.71 -12.17
CA GLN A 34 1.85 1.05 -12.10
C GLN A 34 1.59 2.51 -12.45
N PHE A 35 2.36 3.42 -11.85
CA PHE A 35 2.26 4.85 -12.14
C PHE A 35 2.60 5.22 -13.60
N ASN A 36 3.50 4.49 -14.25
CA ASN A 36 3.83 4.67 -15.66
C ASN A 36 2.82 3.99 -16.58
N GLY A 37 2.10 2.97 -16.10
CA GLY A 37 0.98 2.32 -16.77
C GLY A 37 -0.31 3.15 -16.78
N GLY A 38 -0.31 4.34 -16.16
CA GLY A 38 -1.44 5.26 -16.16
C GLY A 38 -2.30 5.22 -14.90
N SER A 39 -1.94 4.39 -13.91
CA SER A 39 -2.63 4.38 -12.62
C SER A 39 -2.46 5.71 -11.90
N LYS A 40 -3.58 6.31 -11.49
CA LYS A 40 -3.58 7.57 -10.71
C LYS A 40 -3.22 7.33 -9.25
N GLU A 41 -3.55 6.14 -8.75
CA GLU A 41 -3.35 5.74 -7.37
C GLU A 41 -2.73 4.35 -7.28
N VAL A 42 -1.85 4.17 -6.30
CA VAL A 42 -1.21 2.89 -5.97
C VAL A 42 -1.31 2.69 -4.47
N VAL A 43 -1.75 1.50 -4.06
CA VAL A 43 -1.94 1.15 -2.64
C VAL A 43 -0.87 0.17 -2.21
N ILE A 44 -0.04 0.57 -1.24
CA ILE A 44 1.01 -0.27 -0.66
C ILE A 44 0.47 -0.87 0.63
N LYS A 45 0.36 -2.20 0.71
CA LYS A 45 -0.12 -2.92 1.89
C LYS A 45 0.99 -3.76 2.50
N ALA A 46 1.11 -3.74 3.82
CA ALA A 46 2.07 -4.57 4.53
C ALA A 46 1.59 -4.93 5.93
N ARG A 47 2.23 -5.93 6.53
CA ARG A 47 1.95 -6.37 7.89
C ARG A 47 3.20 -6.76 8.66
N GLY A 48 3.14 -6.58 9.98
CA GLY A 48 4.22 -6.91 10.91
C GLY A 48 5.53 -6.23 10.51
N ARG A 49 6.62 -7.02 10.47
CA ARG A 49 7.98 -6.51 10.19
C ARG A 49 8.13 -5.88 8.79
N ALA A 50 7.22 -6.16 7.86
CA ALA A 50 7.26 -5.58 6.52
C ALA A 50 6.79 -4.12 6.48
N ILE A 51 6.19 -3.60 7.56
CA ILE A 51 5.70 -2.21 7.65
C ILE A 51 6.83 -1.21 7.36
N SER A 52 8.01 -1.38 7.97
CA SER A 52 9.15 -0.49 7.70
C SER A 52 9.53 -0.46 6.22
N ARG A 53 9.50 -1.62 5.56
CA ARG A 53 9.81 -1.73 4.13
C ARG A 53 8.73 -1.06 3.26
N ALA A 54 7.47 -1.07 3.67
CA ALA A 54 6.40 -0.37 2.97
C ALA A 54 6.58 1.15 3.04
N VAL A 55 6.97 1.67 4.21
CA VAL A 55 7.29 3.09 4.40
C VAL A 55 8.52 3.47 3.56
N ASP A 56 9.59 2.67 3.60
CA ASP A 56 10.78 2.89 2.78
C ASP A 56 10.44 2.92 1.28
N THR A 57 9.56 2.01 0.83
CA THR A 57 9.10 1.97 -0.56
C THR A 57 8.37 3.25 -0.95
N ALA A 58 7.43 3.70 -0.12
CA ALA A 58 6.67 4.92 -0.37
C ALA A 58 7.58 6.17 -0.44
N GLU A 59 8.51 6.29 0.50
CA GLU A 59 9.45 7.41 0.57
C GLU A 59 10.45 7.39 -0.59
N ILE A 60 10.99 6.22 -0.98
CA ILE A 60 11.89 6.15 -2.13
C ILE A 60 11.16 6.54 -3.41
N VAL A 61 9.93 6.06 -3.62
CA VAL A 61 9.13 6.39 -4.81
C VAL A 61 8.95 7.90 -4.93
N ARG A 62 8.40 8.55 -3.91
CA ARG A 62 8.06 9.97 -3.97
C ARG A 62 9.28 10.90 -3.96
N ASN A 63 10.42 10.47 -3.41
CA ASN A 63 11.61 11.32 -3.33
C ASN A 63 12.57 11.13 -4.52
N ARG A 64 12.50 10.00 -5.24
CA ARG A 64 13.51 9.68 -6.29
C ARG A 64 12.95 9.33 -7.67
N PHE A 65 11.71 8.85 -7.77
CA PHE A 65 11.20 8.27 -9.02
C PHE A 65 9.94 8.97 -9.54
N VAL A 66 8.97 9.19 -8.66
CA VAL A 66 7.67 9.80 -8.99
C VAL A 66 7.48 10.99 -8.06
N THR A 67 8.20 12.07 -8.35
CA THR A 67 8.35 13.22 -7.44
C THR A 67 7.10 14.08 -7.30
N ASP A 68 6.13 13.89 -8.20
CA ASP A 68 4.78 14.46 -8.14
C ASP A 68 3.82 13.63 -7.27
N ALA A 69 4.15 12.38 -6.95
CA ALA A 69 3.31 11.54 -6.09
C ALA A 69 3.24 12.06 -4.65
N LYS A 70 2.03 12.05 -4.10
CA LYS A 70 1.72 12.44 -2.73
C LYS A 70 1.11 11.28 -1.97
N VAL A 71 1.31 11.30 -0.65
CA VAL A 71 0.59 10.40 0.26
C VAL A 71 -0.84 10.93 0.39
N LYS A 72 -1.81 10.19 -0.14
CA LYS A 72 -3.24 10.51 -0.05
C LYS A 72 -3.80 10.09 1.31
N ASP A 73 -3.47 8.88 1.76
CA ASP A 73 -3.97 8.32 3.01
C ASP A 73 -3.00 7.29 3.60
N ILE A 74 -3.02 7.15 4.93
CA ILE A 74 -2.31 6.08 5.65
C ILE A 74 -3.26 5.49 6.67
N LYS A 75 -3.55 4.20 6.53
CA LYS A 75 -4.36 3.44 7.49
C LYS A 75 -3.49 2.43 8.20
N ILE A 76 -3.65 2.35 9.51
CA ILE A 76 -3.05 1.31 10.33
C ILE A 76 -4.14 0.46 10.95
N GLY A 77 -3.83 -0.80 11.20
CA GLY A 77 -4.80 -1.74 11.76
C GLY A 77 -4.14 -2.91 12.45
N THR A 78 -4.98 -3.86 12.83
CA THR A 78 -4.58 -5.16 13.37
C THR A 78 -5.41 -6.22 12.67
N GLU A 79 -4.75 -7.26 12.18
CA GLU A 79 -5.37 -8.41 11.53
C GLU A 79 -5.07 -9.66 12.35
N SER A 80 -6.08 -10.47 12.62
CA SER A 80 -5.92 -11.75 13.31
C SER A 80 -5.60 -12.84 12.30
N ILE A 81 -4.41 -13.41 12.39
CA ILE A 81 -3.93 -14.47 11.51
C ILE A 81 -3.90 -15.78 12.29
N THR A 82 -4.58 -16.79 11.78
CA THR A 82 -4.49 -18.15 12.30
C THR A 82 -3.40 -18.89 11.55
N ASN A 83 -2.37 -19.35 12.26
CA ASN A 83 -1.31 -20.15 11.69
C ASN A 83 -1.78 -21.60 11.43
N GLU A 84 -1.00 -22.39 10.70
CA GLU A 84 -1.33 -23.80 10.36
C GLU A 84 -1.56 -24.67 11.61
N GLU A 85 -0.95 -24.33 12.74
CA GLU A 85 -1.12 -25.00 14.05
C GLU A 85 -2.40 -24.55 14.81
N GLY A 86 -3.28 -23.76 14.18
CA GLY A 86 -4.53 -23.28 14.79
C GLY A 86 -4.38 -22.16 15.81
N ARG A 87 -3.16 -21.64 16.03
CA ARG A 87 -2.91 -20.49 16.90
C ARG A 87 -3.22 -19.19 16.17
N THR A 88 -4.11 -18.38 16.75
CA THR A 88 -4.40 -17.03 16.27
C THR A 88 -3.41 -16.02 16.88
N SER A 89 -2.84 -15.18 16.04
CA SER A 89 -1.97 -14.07 16.44
C SER A 89 -2.43 -12.77 15.79
N ASN A 90 -2.34 -11.69 16.54
CA ASN A 90 -2.64 -10.36 16.05
C ASN A 90 -1.40 -9.75 15.41
N VAL A 91 -1.54 -9.29 14.17
CA VAL A 91 -0.44 -8.69 13.41
C VAL A 91 -0.83 -7.28 13.00
N SER A 92 0.03 -6.31 13.29
CA SER A 92 -0.17 -4.93 12.85
C SER A 92 -0.16 -4.84 11.33
N THR A 93 -1.02 -4.01 10.76
CA THR A 93 -1.13 -3.78 9.32
C THR A 93 -0.93 -2.29 9.00
N ILE A 94 -0.45 -2.01 7.79
CA ILE A 94 -0.38 -0.67 7.22
C ILE A 94 -0.87 -0.71 5.77
N GLU A 95 -1.60 0.33 5.39
CA GLU A 95 -2.02 0.64 4.03
C GLU A 95 -1.60 2.09 3.74
N ILE A 96 -0.82 2.29 2.69
CA ILE A 96 -0.36 3.61 2.25
C ILE A 96 -0.90 3.83 0.84
N VAL A 97 -1.69 4.89 0.66
CA VAL A 97 -2.20 5.26 -0.66
C VAL A 97 -1.34 6.38 -1.21
N LEU A 98 -0.68 6.12 -2.35
CA LEU A 98 0.04 7.12 -3.12
C LEU A 98 -0.82 7.56 -4.30
N SER A 99 -0.95 8.86 -4.52
CA SER A 99 -1.66 9.46 -5.66
C SER A 99 -0.78 10.45 -6.41
N LYS A 100 -0.85 10.45 -7.74
CA LYS A 100 -0.29 11.53 -8.58
C LYS A 100 -1.26 12.70 -8.68
#